data_AF-A0A7C8M089-F1
#
_entry.id   AF-A0A7C8M089-F1
#
_cell.length_a   1.000
_cell.length_b   1.000
_cell.length_c   1.000
_cell.angle_alpha   90.00
_cell.angle_beta   90.00
_cell.angle_gamma   90.00
#
_symmetry.space_group_name_H-M   'P 1'
#
loop_
_entity.id
_entity.type
_entity.pdbx_description
1 polymer ?
#
loop_
_entity_poly.entity_id
_entity_poly.type
_entity_poly.pdbx_seq_one_letter_code
_entity_poly.pdbx_strand_id
1 'polypeptide(L)'
;MRKTAPFELYIRRALGDPDAEIFQRSSHIRTPTLVAGHTHRVILYRGSFNPPHQGHKDALCHAFFRSGSDLNIVAAMIVTLPDTAVAYKYRKIANNDVPAYVLTEAQRKRLWNASGLHGGWHFFFPNPIDQSQQFTEDVRYEAGREGFDVRFITLLGPDYVNVQGTNSGEVLVAGTGNDDRVNFRGEHPSGFRSVKEYGPWTMLKLDKGLIRQLGTEGSPQWLEQKLQMLVPDQVKGLPEDPVKRRKALEFRLQRNLRRLGPVRVCQHLTGPPHQWLRFVPTRFIGMTSGANFLGDKVEGISSTRIRRTIANQTSREAFIEALGGMALSPELLYEYIIEARAVEKREKEAQILREKREEKVLRKRKRQEKQHERPAQNVKRKKDDVKFQS
;
A
#
# COMPACT_ATOMS: atom_id res chain seq x y z
N MET A 1 8.42 17.03 -35.57
CA MET A 1 8.58 16.58 -34.16
C MET A 1 7.35 15.79 -33.76
N ARG A 2 7.47 14.74 -32.93
CA ARG A 2 6.29 14.01 -32.42
C ARG A 2 5.54 14.90 -31.43
N LYS A 3 4.21 14.90 -31.47
CA LYS A 3 3.35 15.63 -30.52
C LYS A 3 3.60 15.11 -29.11
N THR A 4 3.74 16.00 -28.13
CA THR A 4 3.88 15.66 -26.71
C THR A 4 2.92 16.45 -25.85
N ALA A 5 2.55 15.92 -24.68
CA ALA A 5 1.70 16.61 -23.72
C ALA A 5 2.00 16.15 -22.27
N PRO A 6 1.94 17.04 -21.26
CA PRO A 6 2.02 16.63 -19.86
C PRO A 6 0.86 15.69 -19.49
N PHE A 7 1.14 14.56 -18.87
CA PHE A 7 0.11 13.59 -18.50
C PHE A 7 -0.88 14.14 -17.46
N GLU A 8 -0.41 14.99 -16.54
CA GLU A 8 -1.25 15.64 -15.52
C GLU A 8 -2.39 16.47 -16.11
N LEU A 9 -2.27 16.96 -17.35
CA LEU A 9 -3.34 17.69 -18.04
C LEU A 9 -4.59 16.83 -18.18
N TYR A 10 -4.43 15.58 -18.60
CA TYR A 10 -5.56 14.66 -18.81
C TYR A 10 -6.13 14.15 -17.50
N ILE A 11 -5.29 14.04 -16.46
CA ILE A 11 -5.75 13.75 -15.09
C ILE A 11 -6.64 14.89 -14.58
N ARG A 12 -6.21 16.15 -14.69
CA ARG A 12 -7.00 17.32 -14.28
C ARG A 12 -8.36 17.40 -14.98
N ARG A 13 -8.37 17.17 -16.31
CA ARG A 13 -9.62 17.11 -17.09
C ARG A 13 -10.55 16.01 -16.61
N ALA A 14 -10.03 14.80 -16.38
CA ALA A 14 -10.82 13.68 -15.87
C ALA A 14 -11.33 13.91 -14.44
N LEU A 15 -10.60 14.68 -13.63
CA LEU A 15 -11.07 15.10 -12.30
C LEU A 15 -12.12 16.23 -12.36
N GLY A 16 -12.21 16.97 -13.47
CA GLY A 16 -12.96 18.22 -13.54
C GLY A 16 -12.33 19.33 -12.68
N ASP A 17 -11.04 19.22 -12.33
CA ASP A 17 -10.31 20.15 -11.48
C ASP A 17 -9.02 20.60 -12.19
N PRO A 18 -8.99 21.81 -12.78
CA PRO A 18 -7.82 22.33 -13.49
C PRO A 18 -6.65 22.69 -12.56
N ASP A 19 -6.90 22.88 -11.27
CA ASP A 19 -5.90 23.34 -10.30
C ASP A 19 -5.36 22.19 -9.43
N ALA A 20 -5.88 20.97 -9.61
CA ALA A 20 -5.44 19.80 -8.88
C ALA A 20 -3.91 19.61 -8.95
N GLU A 21 -3.29 19.51 -7.79
CA GLU A 21 -1.89 19.11 -7.64
C GLU A 21 -1.79 17.59 -7.78
N ILE A 22 -1.37 17.13 -8.96
CA ILE A 22 -1.30 15.70 -9.28
C ILE A 22 0.04 15.13 -8.86
N PHE A 23 1.12 15.65 -9.44
CA PHE A 23 2.47 15.16 -9.21
C PHE A 23 3.27 16.15 -8.38
N GLN A 24 3.98 15.65 -7.39
CA GLN A 24 4.95 16.45 -6.66
C GLN A 24 6.02 16.99 -7.64
N ARG A 25 6.18 18.31 -7.68
CA ARG A 25 7.20 18.94 -8.53
C ARG A 25 8.61 18.52 -8.09
N SER A 26 9.48 18.29 -9.05
CA SER A 26 10.90 18.00 -8.81
C SER A 26 11.74 18.78 -9.81
N SER A 27 12.83 19.37 -9.33
CA SER A 27 13.80 20.10 -10.18
C SER A 27 14.72 19.18 -10.97
N HIS A 28 14.69 17.87 -10.70
CA HIS A 28 15.62 16.90 -11.26
C HIS A 28 15.01 16.01 -12.35
N ILE A 29 13.70 15.97 -12.44
CA ILE A 29 12.96 15.10 -13.37
C ILE A 29 11.82 15.89 -13.99
N ARG A 30 11.55 15.61 -15.26
CA ARG A 30 10.41 16.19 -15.97
C ARG A 30 9.12 15.50 -15.51
N THR A 31 8.06 16.28 -15.41
CA THR A 31 6.70 15.75 -15.20
C THR A 31 6.41 14.64 -16.21
N PRO A 32 5.70 13.57 -15.81
CA PRO A 32 5.24 12.53 -16.73
C PRO A 32 4.66 13.13 -18.01
N THR A 33 5.25 12.77 -19.15
CA THR A 33 4.95 13.36 -20.46
C THR A 33 4.56 12.26 -21.43
N LEU A 34 3.45 12.45 -22.14
CA LEU A 34 2.98 11.57 -23.20
C LEU A 34 3.61 11.98 -24.53
N VAL A 35 3.89 11.00 -25.39
CA VAL A 35 4.45 11.17 -26.74
C VAL A 35 3.58 10.41 -27.74
N ALA A 36 3.01 11.11 -28.72
CA ALA A 36 2.13 10.49 -29.72
C ALA A 36 2.85 9.34 -30.47
N GLY A 37 2.08 8.29 -30.76
CA GLY A 37 2.60 7.06 -31.39
C GLY A 37 3.20 6.03 -30.41
N HIS A 38 3.13 6.29 -29.10
CA HIS A 38 3.49 5.34 -28.05
C HIS A 38 2.29 5.02 -27.15
N THR A 39 2.23 3.78 -26.67
CA THR A 39 1.41 3.40 -25.51
C THR A 39 2.14 3.81 -24.24
N HIS A 40 1.44 4.49 -23.34
CA HIS A 40 1.96 4.89 -22.02
C HIS A 40 1.21 4.12 -20.95
N ARG A 41 1.94 3.51 -20.03
CA ARG A 41 1.33 2.74 -18.95
C ARG A 41 1.35 3.50 -17.64
N VAL A 42 0.27 3.37 -16.90
CA VAL A 42 0.09 3.95 -15.57
C VAL A 42 -0.16 2.80 -14.61
N ILE A 43 0.66 2.69 -13.58
CA ILE A 43 0.47 1.65 -12.56
C ILE A 43 -0.75 2.01 -11.70
N LEU A 44 -1.71 1.11 -11.59
CA LEU A 44 -2.80 1.16 -10.64
C LEU A 44 -2.41 0.33 -9.41
N TYR A 45 -2.13 0.99 -8.29
CA TYR A 45 -1.72 0.32 -7.05
C TYR A 45 -2.75 0.53 -5.94
N ARG A 46 -3.53 -0.53 -5.68
CA ARG A 46 -4.63 -0.54 -4.70
C ARG A 46 -4.19 -1.22 -3.41
N GLY A 47 -4.56 -0.67 -2.25
CA GLY A 47 -4.22 -1.31 -0.98
C GLY A 47 -4.90 -0.72 0.25
N SER A 48 -4.94 -1.52 1.32
CA SER A 48 -5.41 -1.05 2.64
C SER A 48 -4.39 -0.12 3.29
N PHE A 49 -3.10 -0.35 3.05
CA PHE A 49 -1.98 0.45 3.58
C PHE A 49 -2.14 0.84 5.08
N ASN A 50 -2.50 -0.12 5.95
CA ASN A 50 -2.80 0.16 7.37
C ASN A 50 -1.84 -0.59 8.31
N PRO A 51 -0.65 -0.04 8.63
CA PRO A 51 -0.03 1.16 8.02
C PRO A 51 0.68 0.84 6.68
N PRO A 52 1.05 1.86 5.88
CA PRO A 52 1.98 1.67 4.78
C PRO A 52 3.37 1.33 5.34
N HIS A 53 4.15 0.56 4.57
CA HIS A 53 5.42 0.00 5.04
C HIS A 53 6.39 -0.20 3.88
N GLN A 54 7.66 -0.48 4.19
CA GLN A 54 8.73 -0.59 3.20
C GLN A 54 8.41 -1.59 2.10
N GLY A 55 7.84 -2.76 2.43
CA GLY A 55 7.39 -3.72 1.40
C GLY A 55 6.40 -3.16 0.38
N HIS A 56 5.52 -2.22 0.76
CA HIS A 56 4.63 -1.56 -0.19
C HIS A 56 5.38 -0.60 -1.12
N LYS A 57 6.32 0.18 -0.55
CA LYS A 57 7.18 1.11 -1.29
C LYS A 57 8.09 0.34 -2.25
N ASP A 58 8.73 -0.72 -1.78
CA ASP A 58 9.57 -1.61 -2.60
C ASP A 58 8.77 -2.15 -3.79
N ALA A 59 7.57 -2.68 -3.55
CA ALA A 59 6.72 -3.20 -4.62
C ALA A 59 6.44 -2.13 -5.70
N LEU A 60 6.04 -0.92 -5.29
CA LEU A 60 5.75 0.18 -6.21
C LEU A 60 6.99 0.66 -6.96
N CYS A 61 8.08 0.94 -6.25
CA CYS A 61 9.32 1.44 -6.83
C CYS A 61 9.93 0.42 -7.80
N HIS A 62 10.03 -0.84 -7.41
CA HIS A 62 10.57 -1.87 -8.29
C HIS A 62 9.66 -2.10 -9.50
N ALA A 63 8.34 -2.11 -9.32
CA ALA A 63 7.41 -2.18 -10.45
C ALA A 63 7.59 -1.00 -11.41
N PHE A 64 7.64 0.22 -10.90
CA PHE A 64 7.80 1.41 -11.74
C PHE A 64 9.13 1.42 -12.50
N PHE A 65 10.24 1.17 -11.81
CA PHE A 65 11.57 1.30 -12.41
C PHE A 65 12.03 0.06 -13.19
N ARG A 66 11.56 -1.14 -12.88
CA ARG A 66 12.19 -2.38 -13.37
C ARG A 66 11.32 -3.26 -14.25
N SER A 67 10.04 -2.96 -14.46
CA SER A 67 9.12 -3.84 -15.19
C SER A 67 9.42 -4.02 -16.68
N GLY A 68 10.36 -3.24 -17.22
CA GLY A 68 10.76 -3.28 -18.63
C GLY A 68 10.52 -1.94 -19.31
N SER A 69 11.49 -1.50 -20.12
CA SER A 69 11.39 -0.25 -20.90
C SER A 69 10.33 -0.34 -21.99
N ASP A 70 9.99 -1.55 -22.43
CA ASP A 70 8.95 -1.84 -23.42
C ASP A 70 7.53 -1.46 -22.96
N LEU A 71 7.31 -1.37 -21.64
CA LEU A 71 6.01 -0.97 -21.10
C LEU A 71 5.77 0.54 -21.16
N ASN A 72 6.83 1.35 -21.24
CA ASN A 72 6.76 2.81 -21.18
C ASN A 72 5.87 3.29 -20.01
N ILE A 73 6.22 2.87 -18.80
CA ILE A 73 5.51 3.27 -17.58
C ILE A 73 5.86 4.73 -17.28
N VAL A 74 4.86 5.59 -17.26
CA VAL A 74 5.05 7.05 -17.07
C VAL A 74 4.62 7.53 -15.71
N ALA A 75 3.68 6.86 -15.06
CA ALA A 75 3.16 7.27 -13.76
C ALA A 75 2.60 6.09 -12.94
N ALA A 76 2.25 6.37 -11.68
CA ALA A 76 1.50 5.48 -10.82
C ALA A 76 0.34 6.22 -10.12
N MET A 77 -0.84 5.63 -10.15
CA MET A 77 -2.01 6.00 -9.36
C MET A 77 -2.13 5.08 -8.15
N ILE A 78 -1.99 5.64 -6.96
CA ILE A 78 -2.17 4.92 -5.69
C ILE A 78 -3.61 5.14 -5.23
N VAL A 79 -4.32 4.04 -4.95
CA VAL A 79 -5.71 4.06 -4.51
C VAL A 79 -5.81 3.36 -3.17
N THR A 80 -6.24 4.10 -2.16
CA THR A 80 -6.46 3.60 -0.81
C THR A 80 -7.85 2.98 -0.69
N LEU A 81 -7.98 1.86 0.04
CA LEU A 81 -9.30 1.36 0.44
C LEU A 81 -9.97 2.36 1.40
N PRO A 82 -11.30 2.47 1.41
CA PRO A 82 -12.01 3.32 2.36
C PRO A 82 -11.92 2.76 3.79
N ASP A 83 -12.02 3.64 4.79
CA ASP A 83 -11.86 3.29 6.21
C ASP A 83 -12.82 2.20 6.67
N THR A 84 -14.04 2.17 6.14
CA THR A 84 -15.04 1.13 6.41
C THR A 84 -14.60 -0.24 5.93
N ALA A 85 -14.03 -0.34 4.73
CA ALA A 85 -13.51 -1.60 4.18
C ALA A 85 -12.27 -2.08 4.95
N VAL A 86 -11.40 -1.15 5.34
CA VAL A 86 -10.23 -1.43 6.18
C VAL A 86 -10.69 -1.95 7.55
N ALA A 87 -11.64 -1.28 8.20
CA ALA A 87 -12.21 -1.69 9.47
C ALA A 87 -12.87 -3.07 9.38
N TYR A 88 -13.70 -3.31 8.36
CA TYR A 88 -14.33 -4.61 8.13
C TYR A 88 -13.31 -5.74 7.97
N LYS A 89 -12.28 -5.52 7.14
CA LYS A 89 -11.18 -6.47 6.95
C LYS A 89 -10.49 -6.80 8.27
N TYR A 90 -10.26 -5.82 9.13
CA TYR A 90 -9.62 -6.05 10.42
C TYR A 90 -10.53 -6.64 11.48
N ARG A 91 -11.83 -6.31 11.52
CA ARG A 91 -12.80 -7.01 12.39
C ARG A 91 -12.85 -8.51 12.09
N LYS A 92 -12.81 -8.90 10.81
CA LYS A 92 -12.77 -10.32 10.42
C LYS A 92 -11.49 -11.03 10.87
N ILE A 93 -10.39 -10.30 11.03
CA ILE A 93 -9.08 -10.83 11.47
C ILE A 93 -8.91 -10.72 12.99
N ALA A 94 -9.71 -9.88 13.67
CA ALA A 94 -9.61 -9.54 15.09
C ALA A 94 -10.01 -10.68 16.06
N ASN A 95 -10.33 -11.87 15.55
CA ASN A 95 -10.31 -13.09 16.39
C ASN A 95 -8.89 -13.45 16.89
N ASN A 96 -7.84 -12.71 16.48
CA ASN A 96 -6.45 -12.90 16.88
C ASN A 96 -5.88 -11.64 17.54
N ASP A 97 -5.97 -11.50 18.88
CA ASP A 97 -5.14 -10.76 19.88
C ASP A 97 -4.36 -9.47 19.51
N VAL A 98 -4.61 -8.84 18.37
CA VAL A 98 -3.86 -7.67 17.89
C VAL A 98 -4.81 -6.48 17.80
N PRO A 99 -4.57 -5.39 18.55
CA PRO A 99 -5.41 -4.20 18.52
C PRO A 99 -5.61 -3.70 17.09
N ALA A 100 -6.86 -3.65 16.67
CA ALA A 100 -7.25 -3.16 15.35
C ALA A 100 -7.35 -1.64 15.36
N TYR A 101 -6.21 -0.94 15.45
CA TYR A 101 -6.23 0.48 15.09
C TYR A 101 -6.39 0.60 13.57
N VAL A 102 -7.38 1.41 13.17
CA VAL A 102 -7.67 1.70 11.77
C VAL A 102 -7.27 3.15 11.56
N LEU A 103 -6.13 3.37 10.91
CA LEU A 103 -5.75 4.71 10.48
C LEU A 103 -6.79 5.21 9.50
N THR A 104 -7.07 6.51 9.45
CA THR A 104 -7.96 7.09 8.44
C THR A 104 -7.28 7.12 7.07
N GLU A 105 -8.07 7.29 6.01
CA GLU A 105 -7.53 7.42 4.65
C GLU A 105 -6.53 8.56 4.54
N ALA A 106 -6.85 9.72 5.12
CA ALA A 106 -5.97 10.87 5.17
C ALA A 106 -4.64 10.56 5.90
N GLN A 107 -4.69 9.86 7.04
CA GLN A 107 -3.49 9.44 7.77
C GLN A 107 -2.63 8.50 6.93
N ARG A 108 -3.23 7.51 6.24
CA ARG A 108 -2.52 6.58 5.36
C ARG A 108 -1.85 7.29 4.18
N LYS A 109 -2.54 8.23 3.53
CA LYS A 109 -1.98 9.07 2.45
C LYS A 109 -0.81 9.91 2.97
N ARG A 110 -0.94 10.54 4.14
CA ARG A 110 0.12 11.35 4.74
C ARG A 110 1.37 10.53 5.11
N LEU A 111 1.20 9.31 5.64
CA LEU A 111 2.31 8.40 5.92
C LEU A 111 3.08 8.00 4.64
N TRP A 112 2.39 7.84 3.52
CA TRP A 112 3.02 7.60 2.22
C TRP A 112 3.77 8.84 1.71
N ASN A 113 3.17 10.03 1.77
CA ASN A 113 3.81 11.25 1.31
C ASN A 113 5.05 11.62 2.14
N ALA A 114 5.07 11.25 3.43
CA ALA A 114 6.24 11.40 4.30
C ALA A 114 7.38 10.39 4.00
N SER A 115 7.14 9.38 3.16
CA SER A 115 8.01 8.19 3.03
C SER A 115 9.25 8.36 2.14
N GLY A 116 9.49 9.53 1.58
CA GLY A 116 10.58 9.75 0.61
C GLY A 116 10.37 8.95 -0.69
N LEU A 117 9.15 8.95 -1.23
CA LEU A 117 8.95 8.70 -2.66
C LEU A 117 9.34 9.99 -3.38
N HIS A 118 10.30 9.90 -4.30
CA HIS A 118 10.86 11.07 -4.97
C HIS A 118 10.53 11.09 -6.46
N GLY A 119 10.46 12.31 -7.00
CA GLY A 119 10.45 12.53 -8.43
C GLY A 119 9.09 12.44 -9.10
N GLY A 120 8.00 12.87 -8.45
CA GLY A 120 6.80 13.34 -9.17
C GLY A 120 6.18 12.40 -10.20
N TRP A 121 6.28 11.09 -10.02
CA TRP A 121 5.72 10.09 -10.94
C TRP A 121 4.52 9.34 -10.35
N HIS A 122 4.15 9.63 -9.11
CA HIS A 122 3.01 9.00 -8.44
C HIS A 122 2.04 10.07 -7.92
N PHE A 123 0.78 9.68 -7.80
CA PHE A 123 -0.26 10.49 -7.16
C PHE A 123 -1.25 9.60 -6.40
N PHE A 124 -1.90 10.17 -5.39
CA PHE A 124 -3.02 9.54 -4.72
C PHE A 124 -4.32 9.90 -5.43
N PHE A 125 -5.13 8.90 -5.74
CA PHE A 125 -6.47 9.16 -6.23
C PHE A 125 -7.28 9.91 -5.15
N PRO A 126 -7.85 11.09 -5.47
CA PRO A 126 -8.52 11.93 -4.48
C PRO A 126 -9.92 11.42 -4.12
N ASN A 127 -10.58 10.70 -5.01
CA ASN A 127 -11.98 10.30 -4.87
C ASN A 127 -12.12 8.87 -4.28
N PRO A 128 -13.34 8.50 -3.84
CA PRO A 128 -13.64 7.15 -3.36
C PRO A 128 -13.29 6.04 -4.38
N ILE A 129 -12.85 4.88 -3.88
CA ILE A 129 -12.32 3.78 -4.72
C ILE A 129 -13.28 3.27 -5.80
N ASP A 130 -14.58 3.29 -5.56
CA ASP A 130 -15.62 2.88 -6.50
C ASP A 130 -15.66 3.76 -7.75
N GLN A 131 -15.25 5.03 -7.64
CA GLN A 131 -15.10 5.94 -8.78
C GLN A 131 -13.79 5.73 -9.56
N SER A 132 -12.85 4.96 -9.03
CA SER A 132 -11.52 4.83 -9.67
C SER A 132 -11.58 4.16 -11.04
N GLN A 133 -12.56 3.27 -11.30
CA GLN A 133 -12.71 2.66 -12.62
C GLN A 133 -13.12 3.71 -13.66
N GLN A 134 -14.22 4.43 -13.39
CA GLN A 134 -14.71 5.48 -14.28
C GLN A 134 -13.63 6.53 -14.54
N PHE A 135 -12.96 6.97 -13.48
CA PHE A 135 -11.85 7.91 -13.60
C PHE A 135 -10.74 7.43 -14.55
N THR A 136 -10.35 6.14 -14.50
CA THR A 136 -9.34 5.63 -15.45
C THR A 136 -9.83 5.59 -16.89
N GLU A 137 -11.13 5.40 -17.13
CA GLU A 137 -11.71 5.49 -18.47
C GLU A 137 -11.73 6.93 -18.96
N ASP A 138 -12.08 7.89 -18.09
CA ASP A 138 -12.10 9.31 -18.42
C ASP A 138 -10.69 9.84 -18.77
N VAL A 139 -9.66 9.44 -18.03
CA VAL A 139 -8.26 9.77 -18.37
C VAL A 139 -7.86 9.21 -19.74
N ARG A 140 -8.26 7.97 -20.05
CA ARG A 140 -7.99 7.35 -21.37
C ARG A 140 -8.74 8.07 -22.48
N TYR A 141 -9.99 8.43 -22.25
CA TYR A 141 -10.82 9.18 -23.19
C TYR A 141 -10.19 10.54 -23.49
N GLU A 142 -9.86 11.32 -22.45
CA GLU A 142 -9.28 12.66 -22.61
C GLU A 142 -7.92 12.64 -23.31
N ALA A 143 -7.05 11.70 -22.97
CA ALA A 143 -5.76 11.53 -23.67
C ALA A 143 -5.94 11.02 -25.11
N GLY A 144 -6.88 10.08 -25.31
CA GLY A 144 -7.17 9.44 -26.59
C GLY A 144 -7.73 10.41 -27.64
N ARG A 145 -8.59 11.35 -27.22
CA ARG A 145 -9.09 12.45 -28.08
C ARG A 145 -7.96 13.29 -28.69
N GLU A 146 -6.82 13.32 -28.03
CA GLU A 146 -5.64 14.05 -28.46
C GLU A 146 -4.57 13.17 -29.14
N GLY A 147 -4.86 11.90 -29.39
CA GLY A 147 -3.99 10.97 -30.09
C GLY A 147 -2.94 10.28 -29.21
N PHE A 148 -3.13 10.28 -27.88
CA PHE A 148 -2.26 9.55 -26.95
C PHE A 148 -2.90 8.24 -26.50
N ASP A 149 -2.16 7.13 -26.56
CA ASP A 149 -2.60 5.84 -26.02
C ASP A 149 -2.12 5.71 -24.56
N VAL A 150 -3.06 5.68 -23.63
CA VAL A 150 -2.82 5.51 -22.19
C VAL A 150 -3.50 4.23 -21.72
N ARG A 151 -2.79 3.43 -20.92
CA ARG A 151 -3.32 2.19 -20.33
C ARG A 151 -3.02 2.13 -18.84
N PHE A 152 -3.98 1.63 -18.08
CA PHE A 152 -3.80 1.37 -16.65
C PHE A 152 -3.50 -0.11 -16.45
N ILE A 153 -2.38 -0.41 -15.80
CA ILE A 153 -1.94 -1.77 -15.50
C ILE A 153 -1.98 -2.00 -13.99
N THR A 154 -2.38 -3.19 -13.55
CA THR A 154 -2.57 -3.44 -12.12
C THR A 154 -1.27 -3.89 -11.47
N LEU A 155 -0.91 -3.29 -10.34
CA LEU A 155 0.16 -3.80 -9.47
C LEU A 155 -0.43 -4.58 -8.30
N LEU A 156 -0.01 -5.84 -8.19
CA LEU A 156 -0.43 -6.77 -7.14
C LEU A 156 0.75 -7.25 -6.30
N GLY A 157 0.43 -7.63 -5.06
CA GLY A 157 1.30 -8.48 -4.26
C GLY A 157 1.33 -9.91 -4.83
N PRO A 158 2.40 -10.69 -4.60
CA PRO A 158 2.50 -12.05 -5.10
C PRO A 158 1.41 -13.02 -4.62
N ASP A 159 0.78 -12.71 -3.49
CA ASP A 159 -0.31 -13.47 -2.87
C ASP A 159 -1.63 -13.43 -3.66
N TYR A 160 -1.78 -12.46 -4.56
CA TYR A 160 -2.99 -12.32 -5.40
C TYR A 160 -2.92 -13.09 -6.71
N VAL A 161 -1.77 -13.69 -7.05
CA VAL A 161 -1.64 -14.54 -8.24
C VAL A 161 -1.54 -15.99 -7.78
N ASN A 162 -2.49 -16.79 -8.23
CA ASN A 162 -2.50 -18.22 -7.98
C ASN A 162 -2.25 -18.99 -9.29
N VAL A 163 -1.97 -20.29 -9.18
CA VAL A 163 -1.75 -21.15 -10.35
C VAL A 163 -2.99 -21.32 -11.22
N GLN A 164 -4.17 -20.94 -10.73
CA GLN A 164 -5.42 -20.96 -11.50
C GLN A 164 -5.60 -19.72 -12.37
N GLY A 165 -4.69 -18.75 -12.32
CA GLY A 165 -4.70 -17.55 -13.16
C GLY A 165 -5.00 -16.27 -12.40
N THR A 166 -5.38 -15.24 -13.15
CA THR A 166 -5.84 -13.95 -12.65
C THR A 166 -6.97 -13.45 -13.54
N ASN A 167 -7.98 -12.80 -12.95
CA ASN A 167 -9.09 -12.20 -13.70
C ASN A 167 -8.73 -10.84 -14.32
N SER A 168 -7.44 -10.47 -14.35
CA SER A 168 -6.99 -9.13 -14.75
C SER A 168 -6.05 -9.18 -15.94
N GLY A 169 -6.15 -8.18 -16.82
CA GLY A 169 -5.43 -8.13 -18.10
C GLY A 169 -3.91 -7.96 -17.95
N GLU A 170 -3.41 -6.73 -17.99
CA GLU A 170 -1.99 -6.42 -17.81
C GLU A 170 -1.63 -6.30 -16.33
N VAL A 171 -0.84 -7.24 -15.80
CA VAL A 171 -0.57 -7.35 -14.36
C VAL A 171 0.91 -7.37 -14.03
N LEU A 172 1.32 -6.41 -13.23
CA LEU A 172 2.59 -6.40 -12.51
C LEU A 172 2.41 -7.09 -11.16
N VAL A 173 3.34 -7.97 -10.84
CA VAL A 173 3.45 -8.62 -9.54
C VAL A 173 4.80 -8.28 -8.96
N ALA A 174 4.85 -7.57 -7.84
CA ALA A 174 6.13 -7.21 -7.22
C ALA A 174 6.21 -7.69 -5.78
N GLY A 175 7.29 -8.39 -5.44
CA GLY A 175 7.52 -8.80 -4.07
C GLY A 175 8.76 -9.66 -3.88
N THR A 176 8.93 -10.13 -2.64
CA THR A 176 10.12 -10.88 -2.21
C THR A 176 10.15 -12.31 -2.75
N GLY A 177 9.03 -12.80 -3.28
CA GLY A 177 8.93 -14.18 -3.76
C GLY A 177 8.96 -15.22 -2.65
N ASN A 178 8.62 -14.86 -1.40
CA ASN A 178 8.60 -15.83 -0.29
C ASN A 178 7.65 -16.99 -0.58
N ASP A 179 8.14 -18.23 -0.54
CA ASP A 179 7.42 -19.43 -0.99
C ASP A 179 6.08 -19.62 -0.27
N ASP A 180 5.98 -19.22 1.00
CA ASP A 180 4.75 -19.30 1.80
C ASP A 180 3.60 -18.40 1.28
N ARG A 181 3.91 -17.45 0.38
CA ARG A 181 2.94 -16.48 -0.14
C ARG A 181 2.86 -16.44 -1.65
N VAL A 182 3.70 -17.21 -2.37
CA VAL A 182 3.78 -17.15 -3.83
C VAL A 182 3.47 -18.51 -4.43
N ASN A 183 2.20 -18.73 -4.77
CA ASN A 183 1.71 -20.02 -5.25
C ASN A 183 2.30 -20.45 -6.61
N PHE A 184 2.83 -19.51 -7.38
CA PHE A 184 3.45 -19.75 -8.68
C PHE A 184 4.98 -19.90 -8.59
N ARG A 185 5.57 -19.96 -7.39
CA ARG A 185 6.98 -20.33 -7.16
C ARG A 185 7.09 -21.74 -6.58
N GLY A 186 8.24 -22.37 -6.78
CA GLY A 186 8.53 -23.69 -6.20
C GLY A 186 9.75 -24.36 -6.82
N GLU A 187 9.99 -25.60 -6.41
CA GLU A 187 11.05 -26.48 -6.91
C GLU A 187 10.79 -26.90 -8.36
N HIS A 188 11.08 -25.99 -9.28
CA HIS A 188 11.04 -26.21 -10.72
C HIS A 188 12.40 -25.77 -11.31
N PRO A 189 12.88 -26.34 -12.43
CA PRO A 189 14.14 -25.90 -13.04
C PRO A 189 14.20 -24.39 -13.31
N SER A 190 13.07 -23.78 -13.65
CA SER A 190 12.95 -22.32 -13.84
C SER A 190 12.73 -21.53 -12.54
N GLY A 191 12.46 -22.18 -11.40
CA GLY A 191 12.05 -21.57 -10.14
C GLY A 191 10.60 -21.06 -10.08
N PHE A 192 9.83 -21.28 -11.15
CA PHE A 192 8.44 -20.82 -11.30
C PHE A 192 7.55 -21.94 -11.83
N ARG A 193 6.39 -22.12 -11.21
CA ARG A 193 5.31 -23.01 -11.67
C ARG A 193 4.52 -22.31 -12.79
N SER A 194 3.98 -23.11 -13.70
CA SER A 194 3.07 -22.59 -14.73
C SER A 194 1.81 -22.01 -14.08
N VAL A 195 1.31 -20.93 -14.68
CA VAL A 195 0.02 -20.34 -14.34
C VAL A 195 -0.97 -20.79 -15.41
N LYS A 196 -2.11 -21.33 -15.00
CA LYS A 196 -3.18 -21.79 -15.92
C LYS A 196 -3.50 -20.69 -16.92
N GLU A 197 -3.65 -21.06 -18.19
CA GLU A 197 -3.91 -20.17 -19.34
C GLU A 197 -2.74 -19.26 -19.76
N TYR A 198 -1.60 -19.31 -19.08
CA TYR A 198 -0.39 -18.58 -19.46
C TYR A 198 0.70 -19.53 -19.98
N GLY A 199 1.51 -19.01 -20.90
CA GLY A 199 2.70 -19.68 -21.40
C GLY A 199 3.81 -19.81 -20.34
N PRO A 200 4.94 -20.43 -20.71
CA PRO A 200 6.06 -20.57 -19.79
C PRO A 200 6.62 -19.22 -19.35
N TRP A 201 7.10 -19.15 -18.12
CA TRP A 201 7.84 -17.99 -17.63
C TRP A 201 9.14 -17.82 -18.40
N THR A 202 9.32 -16.66 -19.02
CA THR A 202 10.54 -16.28 -19.72
C THR A 202 11.24 -15.16 -18.98
N MET A 203 12.56 -15.07 -19.15
CA MET A 203 13.33 -13.97 -18.60
C MET A 203 13.17 -12.76 -19.50
N LEU A 204 12.69 -11.65 -18.94
CA LEU A 204 12.81 -10.38 -19.63
C LEU A 204 14.31 -10.03 -19.63
N LYS A 205 14.92 -10.02 -20.82
CA LYS A 205 16.31 -9.57 -20.95
C LYS A 205 16.36 -8.15 -20.43
N LEU A 206 17.07 -7.94 -19.33
CA LEU A 206 17.41 -6.59 -18.87
C LEU A 206 18.29 -5.99 -19.96
N ASP A 207 17.69 -5.23 -20.86
CA ASP A 207 18.43 -4.55 -21.89
C ASP A 207 19.51 -3.68 -21.21
N LYS A 208 20.70 -3.63 -21.80
CA LYS A 208 21.73 -2.66 -21.42
C LYS A 208 21.13 -1.25 -21.43
N GLY A 209 20.15 -0.99 -22.31
CA GLY A 209 19.31 0.20 -22.32
C GLY A 209 18.56 0.46 -21.01
N LEU A 210 17.88 -0.52 -20.40
CA LEU A 210 17.18 -0.34 -19.13
C LEU A 210 18.14 -0.06 -17.96
N ILE A 211 19.26 -0.79 -17.90
CA ILE A 211 20.29 -0.57 -16.88
C ILE A 211 20.94 0.81 -17.06
N ARG A 212 21.13 1.25 -18.31
CA ARG A 212 21.61 2.59 -18.66
C ARG A 212 20.55 3.67 -18.32
N GLN A 213 19.28 3.45 -18.59
CA GLN A 213 18.19 4.37 -18.27
C GLN A 213 18.03 4.53 -16.75
N LEU A 214 18.17 3.44 -16.01
CA LEU A 214 18.11 3.46 -14.55
C LEU A 214 19.37 4.07 -13.93
N GLY A 215 20.55 3.73 -14.45
CA GLY A 215 21.84 4.11 -13.88
C GLY A 215 22.44 5.42 -14.39
N THR A 216 22.15 5.87 -15.61
CA THR A 216 22.92 6.95 -16.27
C THR A 216 22.06 8.13 -16.72
N GLU A 217 20.73 8.00 -16.74
CA GLU A 217 19.85 9.11 -17.10
C GLU A 217 19.45 9.96 -15.89
N GLY A 218 19.59 11.27 -16.06
CA GLY A 218 19.25 12.30 -15.10
C GLY A 218 20.45 12.89 -14.37
N SER A 219 20.16 13.75 -13.39
CA SER A 219 21.17 14.35 -12.52
C SER A 219 21.71 13.31 -11.51
N PRO A 220 22.91 13.53 -10.94
CA PRO A 220 23.41 12.70 -9.82
C PRO A 220 22.40 12.60 -8.67
N GLN A 221 21.69 13.68 -8.37
CA GLN A 221 20.65 13.71 -7.34
C GLN A 221 19.50 12.76 -7.66
N TRP A 222 19.09 12.66 -8.94
CA TRP A 222 18.05 11.72 -9.34
C TRP A 222 18.52 10.27 -9.23
N LEU A 223 19.77 9.98 -9.57
CA LEU A 223 20.35 8.64 -9.39
C LEU A 223 20.43 8.25 -7.92
N GLU A 224 20.77 9.19 -7.05
CA GLU A 224 20.76 8.99 -5.60
C GLU A 224 19.36 8.72 -5.06
N GLN A 225 18.36 9.50 -5.49
CA GLN A 225 16.94 9.28 -5.13
C GLN A 225 16.44 7.91 -5.63
N LYS A 226 16.78 7.49 -6.85
CA LYS A 226 16.48 6.13 -7.35
C LYS A 226 17.14 5.06 -6.48
N LEU A 227 18.41 5.22 -6.13
CA LEU A 227 19.11 4.28 -5.26
C LEU A 227 18.46 4.22 -3.87
N GLN A 228 18.07 5.36 -3.32
CA GLN A 228 17.34 5.45 -2.04
C GLN A 228 15.98 4.76 -2.11
N MET A 229 15.25 4.88 -3.22
CA MET A 229 13.94 4.26 -3.40
C MET A 229 14.01 2.74 -3.63
N LEU A 230 15.07 2.24 -4.26
CA LEU A 230 15.21 0.83 -4.64
C LEU A 230 16.07 0.01 -3.69
N VAL A 231 17.09 0.63 -3.08
CA VAL A 231 18.08 -0.04 -2.22
C VAL A 231 18.60 0.95 -1.14
N PRO A 232 17.75 1.38 -0.18
CA PRO A 232 18.05 2.49 0.73
C PRO A 232 19.36 2.34 1.50
N ASP A 233 19.71 1.12 1.91
CA ASP A 233 20.95 0.85 2.67
C ASP A 233 22.23 1.13 1.89
N GLN A 234 22.14 1.28 0.56
CA GLN A 234 23.28 1.50 -0.32
C GLN A 234 23.60 2.98 -0.54
N VAL A 235 22.87 3.90 0.08
CA VAL A 235 23.13 5.35 -0.05
C VAL A 235 24.24 5.83 0.91
N LYS A 236 24.51 5.10 2.00
CA LYS A 236 25.51 5.51 3.00
C LYS A 236 26.95 5.43 2.45
N GLY A 237 27.81 6.35 2.89
CA GLY A 237 29.24 6.35 2.54
C GLY A 237 29.51 6.55 1.04
N LEU A 238 28.74 7.42 0.39
CA LEU A 238 29.02 7.87 -0.96
C LEU A 238 30.15 8.91 -0.94
N PRO A 239 31.04 8.94 -1.96
CA PRO A 239 32.07 9.98 -2.07
C PRO A 239 31.46 11.39 -2.13
N GLU A 240 32.20 12.38 -1.62
CA GLU A 240 31.84 13.80 -1.75
C GLU A 240 32.15 14.35 -3.15
N ASP A 241 33.23 13.87 -3.79
CA ASP A 241 33.57 14.28 -5.15
C ASP A 241 32.45 13.92 -6.14
N PRO A 242 31.87 14.87 -6.90
CA PRO A 242 30.69 14.64 -7.72
C PRO A 242 30.85 13.55 -8.78
N VAL A 243 32.03 13.46 -9.41
CA VAL A 243 32.31 12.49 -10.47
C VAL A 243 32.43 11.08 -9.88
N LYS A 244 33.18 10.93 -8.79
CA LYS A 244 33.29 9.67 -8.04
C LYS A 244 31.95 9.27 -7.44
N ARG A 245 31.16 10.22 -6.93
CA ARG A 245 29.82 10.00 -6.38
C ARG A 245 28.90 9.41 -7.44
N ARG A 246 28.82 10.03 -8.62
CA ARG A 246 28.01 9.52 -9.73
C ARG A 246 28.42 8.10 -10.14
N LYS A 247 29.72 7.84 -10.33
CA LYS A 247 30.21 6.49 -10.65
C LYS A 247 29.86 5.47 -9.57
N ALA A 248 29.94 5.85 -8.29
CA ALA A 248 29.57 4.99 -7.17
C ALA A 248 28.06 4.69 -7.15
N LEU A 249 27.21 5.69 -7.40
CA LEU A 249 25.75 5.54 -7.53
C LEU A 249 25.40 4.57 -8.67
N GLU A 250 25.98 4.81 -9.85
CA GLU A 250 25.83 3.95 -11.03
C GLU A 250 26.22 2.50 -10.71
N PHE A 251 27.42 2.30 -10.16
CA PHE A 251 27.93 0.98 -9.81
C PHE A 251 27.05 0.26 -8.79
N ARG A 252 26.66 0.94 -7.70
CA ARG A 252 25.83 0.35 -6.64
C ARG A 252 24.46 -0.02 -7.17
N LEU A 253 23.82 0.85 -7.96
CA LEU A 253 22.52 0.56 -8.55
C LEU A 253 22.61 -0.65 -9.49
N GLN A 254 23.56 -0.66 -10.42
CA GLN A 254 23.74 -1.77 -11.35
C GLN A 254 24.02 -3.10 -10.64
N ARG A 255 24.94 -3.10 -9.67
CA ARG A 255 25.30 -4.30 -8.89
C ARG A 255 24.08 -4.86 -8.15
N ASN A 256 23.31 -4.00 -7.46
CA ASN A 256 22.15 -4.45 -6.70
C ASN A 256 21.02 -4.91 -7.61
N LEU A 257 20.73 -4.20 -8.70
CA LEU A 257 19.70 -4.62 -9.66
C LEU A 257 20.01 -5.97 -10.31
N ARG A 258 21.29 -6.25 -10.63
CA ARG A 258 21.73 -7.58 -11.10
C ARG A 258 21.53 -8.64 -10.02
N ARG A 259 21.89 -8.33 -8.77
CA ARG A 259 21.72 -9.24 -7.63
C ARG A 259 20.27 -9.59 -7.39
N LEU A 260 19.31 -8.67 -7.55
CA LEU A 260 17.88 -8.96 -7.35
C LEU A 260 17.33 -9.98 -8.35
N GLY A 261 18.01 -10.17 -9.48
CA GLY A 261 17.60 -11.07 -10.54
C GLY A 261 16.71 -10.43 -11.60
N PRO A 262 16.57 -11.08 -12.75
CA PRO A 262 15.75 -10.63 -13.88
C PRO A 262 14.24 -10.61 -13.58
N VAL A 263 13.52 -9.74 -14.30
CA VAL A 263 12.05 -9.80 -14.39
C VAL A 263 11.63 -11.06 -15.15
N ARG A 264 10.52 -11.65 -14.72
CA ARG A 264 9.92 -12.83 -15.35
C ARG A 264 8.61 -12.43 -15.99
N VAL A 265 8.33 -12.94 -17.19
CA VAL A 265 7.08 -12.67 -17.91
C VAL A 265 6.50 -13.95 -18.46
N CYS A 266 5.19 -14.10 -18.35
CA CYS A 266 4.43 -15.06 -19.14
C CYS A 266 3.26 -14.34 -19.85
N GLN A 267 2.94 -14.82 -21.03
CA GLN A 267 1.88 -14.29 -21.89
C GLN A 267 0.66 -15.18 -21.80
N HIS A 268 -0.54 -14.61 -21.87
CA HIS A 268 -1.76 -15.40 -21.95
C HIS A 268 -1.78 -16.19 -23.28
N LEU A 269 -2.16 -17.47 -23.25
CA LEU A 269 -2.07 -18.38 -24.39
C LEU A 269 -3.14 -18.09 -25.45
N THR A 270 -4.37 -17.83 -25.01
CA THR A 270 -5.56 -17.66 -25.87
C THR A 270 -6.20 -16.28 -25.76
N GLY A 271 -5.58 -15.39 -24.98
CA GLY A 271 -6.13 -14.10 -24.63
C GLY A 271 -5.74 -13.05 -25.66
N PRO A 272 -6.30 -11.83 -25.56
CA PRO A 272 -5.78 -10.70 -26.32
C PRO A 272 -4.26 -10.59 -26.17
N PRO A 273 -3.52 -10.19 -27.23
CA PRO A 273 -2.04 -10.19 -27.25
C PRO A 273 -1.39 -9.24 -26.23
N HIS A 274 -2.20 -8.47 -25.51
CA HIS A 274 -1.76 -7.58 -24.44
C HIS A 274 -1.93 -8.16 -23.04
N GLN A 275 -2.45 -9.38 -22.87
CA GLN A 275 -2.58 -9.99 -21.55
C GLN A 275 -1.29 -10.70 -21.13
N TRP A 276 -0.71 -10.24 -20.03
CA TRP A 276 0.55 -10.76 -19.52
C TRP A 276 0.64 -10.62 -18.01
N LEU A 277 1.43 -11.51 -17.40
CA LEU A 277 1.87 -11.41 -16.01
C LEU A 277 3.38 -11.12 -16.00
N ARG A 278 3.80 -10.08 -15.28
CA ARG A 278 5.22 -9.80 -15.03
C ARG A 278 5.51 -9.86 -13.54
N PHE A 279 6.42 -10.75 -13.17
CA PHE A 279 6.94 -10.81 -11.81
C PHE A 279 8.25 -10.02 -11.71
N VAL A 280 8.25 -9.03 -10.81
CA VAL A 280 9.38 -8.15 -10.51
C VAL A 280 9.90 -8.45 -9.10
N PRO A 281 11.06 -9.09 -8.96
CA PRO A 281 11.58 -9.44 -7.64
C PRO A 281 12.04 -8.20 -6.88
N THR A 282 11.56 -7.97 -5.67
CA THR A 282 12.03 -6.87 -4.80
C THR A 282 13.20 -7.26 -3.92
N ARG A 283 13.54 -8.55 -3.87
CA ARG A 283 14.68 -9.12 -3.15
C ARG A 283 15.37 -10.17 -4.00
N PHE A 284 16.54 -10.63 -3.55
CA PHE A 284 17.19 -11.77 -4.19
C PHE A 284 16.29 -13.00 -4.08
N ILE A 285 16.05 -13.66 -5.21
CA ILE A 285 15.15 -14.81 -5.33
C ILE A 285 15.88 -16.13 -5.65
N GLY A 286 17.21 -16.19 -5.47
CA GLY A 286 18.03 -17.35 -5.84
C GLY A 286 18.34 -17.44 -7.34
N MET A 287 19.32 -18.27 -7.73
CA MET A 287 19.57 -18.61 -9.14
C MET A 287 18.77 -19.85 -9.55
N THR A 288 18.26 -19.85 -10.78
CA THR A 288 17.41 -20.89 -11.38
C THR A 288 18.22 -22.07 -11.95
N SER A 289 19.24 -22.55 -11.23
CA SER A 289 20.00 -23.72 -11.68
C SER A 289 20.65 -24.45 -10.51
N GLY A 290 19.94 -25.46 -9.98
CA GLY A 290 20.54 -26.66 -9.39
C GLY A 290 21.30 -26.57 -8.07
N ALA A 291 21.51 -25.40 -7.49
CA ALA A 291 22.08 -25.28 -6.14
C ALA A 291 21.06 -24.63 -5.22
N ASN A 292 20.88 -25.24 -4.05
CA ASN A 292 20.01 -24.80 -2.97
C ASN A 292 19.99 -23.26 -2.81
N PHE A 293 18.81 -22.75 -2.49
CA PHE A 293 18.51 -21.33 -2.28
C PHE A 293 19.43 -20.73 -1.19
N LEU A 294 20.61 -20.25 -1.55
CA LEU A 294 21.64 -19.72 -0.63
C LEU A 294 21.32 -18.30 -0.11
N GLY A 295 20.04 -17.93 -0.06
CA GLY A 295 19.62 -16.70 0.59
C GLY A 295 18.99 -17.03 1.93
N ASP A 296 19.43 -16.37 3.00
CA ASP A 296 18.72 -16.42 4.28
C ASP A 296 17.24 -16.13 4.04
N LYS A 297 16.36 -16.90 4.68
CA LYS A 297 14.93 -16.59 4.73
C LYS A 297 14.76 -15.27 5.48
N VAL A 298 14.83 -14.16 4.75
CA VAL A 298 14.56 -12.85 5.34
C VAL A 298 13.07 -12.74 5.56
N GLU A 299 12.66 -12.72 6.82
CA GLU A 299 11.28 -12.57 7.21
C GLU A 299 10.66 -11.34 6.54
N GLY A 300 9.52 -11.54 5.87
CA GLY A 300 8.84 -10.48 5.12
C GLY A 300 8.29 -9.39 6.04
N ILE A 301 8.44 -8.12 5.61
CA ILE A 301 7.78 -6.98 6.26
C ILE A 301 6.29 -7.05 5.90
N SER A 302 5.41 -6.99 6.90
CA SER A 302 3.96 -6.96 6.68
C SER A 302 3.26 -6.05 7.69
N SER A 303 2.12 -5.48 7.32
CA SER A 303 1.33 -4.67 8.26
C SER A 303 0.93 -5.45 9.52
N THR A 304 0.73 -6.78 9.45
CA THR A 304 0.43 -7.62 10.62
C THR A 304 1.61 -7.67 11.59
N ARG A 305 2.83 -7.85 11.08
CA ARG A 305 4.04 -7.79 11.91
C ARG A 305 4.19 -6.41 12.57
N ILE A 306 4.02 -5.34 11.80
CA ILE A 306 4.10 -3.97 12.32
C ILE A 306 3.07 -3.72 13.44
N ARG A 307 1.82 -4.16 13.27
CA ARG A 307 0.79 -4.03 14.32
C ARG A 307 1.14 -4.80 15.58
N ARG A 308 1.68 -6.02 15.46
CA ARG A 308 2.17 -6.80 16.61
C ARG A 308 3.32 -6.08 17.31
N THR A 309 4.27 -5.54 16.56
CA THR A 309 5.35 -4.73 17.13
C THR A 309 4.77 -3.56 17.93
N ILE A 310 3.85 -2.80 17.35
CA ILE A 310 3.20 -1.63 17.99
C ILE A 310 2.47 -1.98 19.29
N ALA A 311 1.83 -3.15 19.35
CA ALA A 311 1.15 -3.61 20.55
C ALA A 311 2.13 -3.82 21.74
N ASN A 312 3.38 -4.15 21.44
CA ASN A 312 4.40 -4.48 22.44
C ASN A 312 5.29 -3.30 22.86
N GLN A 313 5.15 -2.11 22.23
CA GLN A 313 5.99 -0.96 22.56
C GLN A 313 5.30 0.00 23.54
N THR A 314 6.05 0.41 24.56
CA THR A 314 5.58 1.27 25.65
C THR A 314 6.19 2.68 25.63
N SER A 315 7.38 2.86 25.04
CA SER A 315 8.02 4.17 24.87
C SER A 315 8.09 4.60 23.40
N ARG A 316 8.31 5.90 23.17
CA ARG A 316 8.45 6.46 21.82
C ARG A 316 9.73 5.98 21.15
N GLU A 317 10.82 5.94 21.90
CA GLU A 317 12.16 5.59 21.41
C GLU A 317 12.17 4.13 20.94
N ALA A 318 11.68 3.21 21.77
CA ALA A 318 11.58 1.79 21.42
C ALA A 318 10.62 1.57 20.24
N PHE A 319 9.56 2.38 20.12
CA PHE A 319 8.66 2.33 18.97
C PHE A 319 9.34 2.71 17.66
N ILE A 320 10.06 3.84 17.65
CA ILE A 320 10.74 4.34 16.45
C ILE A 320 11.84 3.36 16.04
N GLU A 321 12.66 2.92 16.99
CA GLU A 321 13.72 1.93 16.73
C GLU A 321 13.15 0.61 16.20
N ALA A 322 12.14 0.06 16.87
CA ALA A 322 11.54 -1.22 16.49
C ALA A 322 10.76 -1.17 15.18
N LEU A 323 10.40 0.00 14.66
CA LEU A 323 9.74 0.17 13.35
C LEU A 323 10.64 0.77 12.29
N GLY A 324 11.87 1.15 12.64
CA GLY A 324 12.89 1.66 11.73
C GLY A 324 13.12 0.70 10.58
N GLY A 325 13.07 1.20 9.34
CA GLY A 325 13.21 0.39 8.12
C GLY A 325 12.01 -0.53 7.82
N MET A 326 10.98 -0.59 8.67
CA MET A 326 9.74 -1.33 8.43
C MET A 326 8.59 -0.41 8.07
N ALA A 327 8.22 0.52 8.94
CA ALA A 327 7.19 1.51 8.66
C ALA A 327 7.77 2.64 7.80
N LEU A 328 6.94 3.23 6.94
CA LEU A 328 7.40 4.31 6.05
C LEU A 328 7.70 5.63 6.78
N SER A 329 7.00 5.89 7.89
CA SER A 329 7.24 7.04 8.75
C SER A 329 6.92 6.65 10.19
N PRO A 330 7.87 6.03 10.91
CA PRO A 330 7.67 5.55 12.29
C PRO A 330 7.23 6.65 13.25
N GLU A 331 7.78 7.86 13.13
CA GLU A 331 7.50 9.00 14.00
C GLU A 331 6.06 9.48 13.85
N LEU A 332 5.64 9.72 12.61
CA LEU A 332 4.27 10.15 12.32
C LEU A 332 3.25 9.04 12.65
N LEU A 333 3.63 7.78 12.43
CA LEU A 333 2.81 6.64 12.82
C LEU A 333 2.61 6.61 14.34
N TYR A 334 3.68 6.82 15.13
CA TYR A 334 3.60 6.89 16.59
C TYR A 334 2.58 7.95 17.05
N GLU A 335 2.63 9.15 16.46
CA GLU A 335 1.70 10.24 16.77
C GLU A 335 0.24 9.80 16.58
N TYR A 336 -0.09 9.19 15.43
CA TYR A 336 -1.43 8.69 15.16
C TYR A 336 -1.86 7.56 16.11
N ILE A 337 -0.94 6.69 16.51
CA ILE A 337 -1.26 5.61 17.47
C ILE A 337 -1.56 6.17 18.85
N ILE A 338 -0.77 7.13 19.33
CA ILE A 338 -1.00 7.77 20.63
C ILE A 338 -2.31 8.55 20.62
N GLU A 339 -2.60 9.30 19.56
CA GLU A 339 -3.86 9.99 19.38
C GLU A 339 -5.05 9.01 19.41
N ALA A 340 -4.98 7.92 18.65
CA ALA A 340 -6.02 6.90 18.62
C ALA A 340 -6.26 6.25 19.99
N ARG A 341 -5.18 5.91 20.71
CA ARG A 341 -5.26 5.37 22.09
C ARG A 341 -5.89 6.36 23.06
N ALA A 342 -5.59 7.65 22.93
CA ALA A 342 -6.18 8.69 23.76
C ALA A 342 -7.68 8.87 23.49
N VAL A 343 -8.12 8.81 22.22
CA VAL A 343 -9.53 8.83 21.84
C VAL A 343 -10.27 7.63 22.43
N GLU A 344 -9.74 6.42 22.25
CA GLU A 344 -10.34 5.18 22.78
C GLU A 344 -10.49 5.23 24.30
N LYS A 345 -9.48 5.75 25.02
CA LYS A 345 -9.54 5.93 26.47
C LYS A 345 -10.68 6.88 26.88
N ARG A 346 -10.81 8.03 26.21
CA ARG A 346 -11.88 9.00 26.49
C ARG A 346 -13.26 8.43 26.21
N GLU A 347 -13.42 7.66 25.13
CA GLU A 347 -14.68 6.99 24.80
C GLU A 347 -15.07 5.95 25.86
N LYS A 348 -14.13 5.13 26.32
CA LYS A 348 -14.33 4.18 27.42
C LYS A 348 -14.73 4.88 28.72
N GLU A 349 -14.06 5.96 29.08
CA GLU A 349 -14.39 6.76 30.27
C GLU A 349 -15.79 7.39 30.16
N ALA A 350 -16.15 7.91 28.98
CA ALA A 350 -17.47 8.46 28.72
C ALA A 350 -18.57 7.40 28.78
N GLN A 351 -18.32 6.19 28.26
CA GLN A 351 -19.24 5.06 28.32
C GLN A 351 -19.50 4.62 29.77
N ILE A 352 -18.44 4.45 30.56
CA ILE A 352 -18.54 4.12 31.99
C ILE A 352 -19.35 5.20 32.74
N LEU A 353 -19.16 6.48 32.40
CA LEU A 353 -19.91 7.57 33.00
C LEU A 353 -21.41 7.54 32.63
N ARG A 354 -21.74 7.18 31.39
CA ARG A 354 -23.13 7.01 30.93
C ARG A 354 -23.81 5.86 31.69
N GLU A 355 -23.17 4.70 31.77
CA GLU A 355 -23.68 3.53 32.49
C GLU A 355 -23.92 3.84 33.98
N LYS A 356 -22.99 4.53 34.64
CA LYS A 356 -23.15 4.98 36.04
C LYS A 356 -24.32 5.95 36.22
N ARG A 357 -24.57 6.84 35.25
CA ARG A 357 -25.71 7.78 35.28
C ARG A 357 -27.04 7.04 35.11
N GLU A 358 -27.11 6.11 34.15
CA GLU A 358 -28.28 5.27 33.92
C GLU A 358 -28.62 4.42 35.15
N GLU A 359 -27.61 3.81 35.78
CA GLU A 359 -27.79 3.04 37.01
C GLU A 359 -28.33 3.90 38.16
N LYS A 360 -27.82 5.13 38.31
CA LYS A 360 -28.30 6.08 39.32
C LYS A 360 -29.76 6.48 39.08
N VAL A 361 -30.15 6.73 37.83
CA VAL A 361 -31.54 7.03 37.44
C VAL A 361 -32.45 5.85 37.77
N LEU A 362 -32.05 4.62 37.41
CA LEU A 362 -32.80 3.41 37.67
C LEU A 362 -32.98 3.16 39.19
N ARG A 363 -31.91 3.35 39.98
CA ARG A 363 -31.97 3.25 41.45
C ARG A 363 -32.92 4.29 42.05
N LYS A 364 -32.94 5.53 41.52
CA LYS A 364 -33.87 6.59 41.98
C LYS A 364 -35.33 6.23 41.66
N ARG A 365 -35.60 5.73 40.45
CA ARG A 365 -36.95 5.28 40.04
C ARG A 365 -37.47 4.14 40.91
N LYS A 366 -36.65 3.11 41.15
CA LYS A 366 -37.01 1.99 42.07
C LYS A 366 -37.30 2.46 43.49
N ARG A 367 -36.61 3.50 43.98
CA ARG A 367 -36.90 4.10 45.30
C ARG A 367 -38.24 4.84 45.33
N GLN A 368 -38.57 5.56 44.26
CA GLN A 368 -39.86 6.26 44.13
C GLN A 368 -41.04 5.29 44.01
N GLU A 369 -40.91 4.21 43.22
CA GLU A 369 -41.92 3.15 43.10
C GLU A 369 -42.19 2.50 44.47
N LYS A 370 -41.14 2.13 45.23
CA LYS A 370 -41.28 1.61 46.60
C LYS A 370 -41.92 2.60 47.58
N GLN A 371 -41.75 3.91 47.38
CA GLN A 371 -42.40 4.93 48.21
C GLN A 371 -43.89 5.07 47.89
N HIS A 372 -44.30 4.89 46.62
CA HIS A 372 -45.71 4.91 46.22
C HIS A 372 -46.50 3.64 46.58
N GLU A 373 -45.84 2.49 46.78
CA GLU A 373 -46.49 1.24 47.21
C GLU A 373 -46.79 1.20 48.73
N ARG A 374 -46.05 1.94 49.55
CA ARG A 374 -46.20 1.95 51.02
C ARG A 374 -47.55 2.49 51.53
N PRO A 375 -48.19 3.53 50.94
CA PRO A 375 -49.51 3.99 51.36
C PRO A 375 -50.61 2.94 51.14
N ALA A 376 -50.54 2.15 50.06
CA ALA A 376 -51.58 1.17 49.73
C ALA A 376 -51.61 -0.02 50.70
N GLN A 377 -50.45 -0.44 51.22
CA GLN A 377 -50.39 -1.51 52.24
C GLN A 377 -50.85 -1.05 53.63
N ASN A 378 -50.61 0.21 54.00
CA ASN A 378 -51.10 0.76 55.28
C ASN A 378 -52.62 1.00 55.29
N VAL A 379 -53.24 1.30 54.14
CA VAL A 379 -54.71 1.39 54.03
C VAL A 379 -55.37 0.00 54.05
N LYS A 380 -54.70 -1.03 53.54
CA LYS A 380 -55.22 -2.41 53.57
C LYS A 380 -55.17 -3.02 54.98
N ARG A 381 -54.06 -2.84 55.72
CA ARG A 381 -53.97 -3.27 57.14
C ARG A 381 -55.01 -2.59 58.05
N LYS A 382 -55.25 -1.28 57.88
CA LYS A 382 -56.31 -0.59 58.64
C LYS A 382 -57.73 -1.08 58.33
N LYS A 383 -58.00 -1.67 57.16
CA LYS A 383 -59.32 -2.26 56.85
C LYS A 383 -59.51 -3.65 57.43
N ASP A 384 -58.43 -4.40 57.64
CA ASP A 384 -58.49 -5.74 58.24
C ASP A 384 -58.60 -5.68 59.77
N ASP A 385 -57.99 -4.68 60.43
CA ASP A 385 -58.12 -4.47 61.88
C ASP A 385 -59.53 -3.99 62.32
N VAL A 386 -60.30 -3.37 61.43
CA VAL A 386 -61.68 -2.92 61.72
C VAL A 386 -62.70 -4.07 61.66
N LYS A 387 -62.33 -5.23 61.12
CA LYS A 387 -63.22 -6.41 61.05
C LYS A 387 -63.17 -7.34 62.26
N PHE A 388 -62.39 -7.02 63.29
CA PHE A 388 -62.23 -7.84 64.50
C PHE A 388 -62.93 -7.27 65.76
N GLN A 389 -63.81 -6.26 65.61
CA GLN A 389 -64.56 -5.64 66.71
C GLN A 389 -66.09 -5.64 66.49
N SER A 390 -66.65 -6.66 65.84
CA SER A 390 -68.11 -6.87 65.79
C SER A 390 -68.48 -8.26 66.26
#